data_AF-A0A4R9L9M2-F1
#
_entry.id   AF-A0A4R9L9M2-F1
#
_cell.length_a   1.000
_cell.length_b   1.000
_cell.length_c   1.000
_cell.angle_alpha   90.00
_cell.angle_beta   90.00
_cell.angle_gamma   90.00
#
_symmetry.space_group_name_H-M   'P 1'
#
loop_
_entity.id
_entity.type
_entity.pdbx_description
1 polymer ?
#
loop_
_entity_poly.entity_id
_entity_poly.type
_entity_poly.pdbx_seq_one_letter_code
_entity_poly.pdbx_strand_id
1 'polypeptide(L)'
;MNQNQLRWRNAVLIGIVAGIMEGLLVGLADPNVGTWVLIQSILFWFSCGTIVTLTETGFSKFWSVLIFTEIMNLPWFIALVVIPGNYSHLIPLIVASLIFGSIIGGLNILLKTPRLETK
;
A
#
# COMPACT_ATOMS: atom_id res chain seq x y z
N MET A 1 -6.50 7.96 24.36
CA MET A 1 -5.53 8.17 23.25
C MET A 1 -5.91 9.45 22.54
N ASN A 2 -4.95 10.35 22.29
CA ASN A 2 -5.19 11.53 21.45
C ASN A 2 -5.40 11.09 19.98
N GLN A 3 -6.10 11.90 19.18
CA GLN A 3 -6.39 11.66 17.76
C GLN A 3 -5.13 11.32 16.95
N ASN A 4 -4.01 12.01 17.22
CA ASN A 4 -2.73 11.71 16.56
C ASN A 4 -2.20 10.31 16.90
N GLN A 5 -2.34 9.86 18.14
CA GLN A 5 -1.93 8.49 18.51
C GLN A 5 -2.82 7.45 17.82
N LEU A 6 -4.12 7.74 17.69
CA LEU A 6 -5.08 6.87 17.01
C LEU A 6 -4.77 6.77 15.51
N ARG A 7 -4.41 7.88 14.87
CA ARG A 7 -3.96 7.91 13.47
C ARG A 7 -2.73 7.05 13.25
N TRP A 8 -1.69 7.23 14.06
CA TRP A 8 -0.47 6.43 13.96
C TRP A 8 -0.72 4.95 14.22
N ARG A 9 -1.52 4.61 15.25
CA ARG A 9 -1.90 3.22 15.52
C ARG A 9 -2.60 2.59 14.32
N ASN A 10 -3.60 3.26 13.76
CA ASN A 10 -4.33 2.74 12.61
C ASN A 10 -3.42 2.64 11.37
N ALA A 11 -2.55 3.62 11.13
CA ALA A 11 -1.60 3.59 10.03
C ALA A 11 -0.66 2.38 10.11
N VAL A 12 -0.08 2.13 11.30
CA VAL A 12 0.80 0.97 11.53
C VAL A 12 0.03 -0.33 11.37
N LEU A 13 -1.19 -0.43 11.90
CA LEU A 13 -2.02 -1.64 11.74
C LEU A 13 -2.34 -1.92 10.27
N ILE A 14 -2.73 -0.89 9.51
CA ILE A 14 -3.03 -1.02 8.08
C ILE A 14 -1.76 -1.40 7.31
N GLY A 15 -0.61 -0.79 7.64
CA GLY A 15 0.68 -1.18 7.10
C GLY A 15 1.01 -2.66 7.37
N ILE A 16 0.82 -3.13 8.61
CA ILE A 16 1.03 -4.55 8.96
C ILE A 16 0.14 -5.46 8.11
N VAL A 17 -1.14 -5.11 7.96
CA VAL A 17 -2.06 -5.90 7.13
C VAL A 17 -1.58 -5.95 5.68
N ALA A 18 -1.21 -4.81 5.10
CA ALA A 18 -0.69 -4.76 3.73
C ALA A 18 0.61 -5.58 3.57
N GLY A 19 1.55 -5.47 4.50
CA GLY A 19 2.80 -6.23 4.47
C GLY A 19 2.57 -7.75 4.61
N ILE A 20 1.67 -8.18 5.49
CA ILE A 20 1.31 -9.60 5.63
C ILE A 20 0.65 -10.11 4.35
N MET A 21 -0.28 -9.34 3.79
CA MET A 21 -0.95 -9.69 2.54
C MET A 21 0.05 -9.89 1.42
N GLU A 22 1.02 -9.00 1.26
CA GLU A 22 2.09 -9.16 0.28
C GLU A 22 2.93 -10.41 0.55
N GLY A 23 3.36 -10.61 1.79
CA GLY A 23 4.16 -11.76 2.17
C GLY A 23 3.46 -13.09 1.84
N LEU A 24 2.14 -13.15 2.07
CA LEU A 24 1.32 -14.29 1.67
C LEU A 24 1.19 -14.41 0.16
N LEU A 25 0.97 -13.30 -0.55
CA LEU A 25 0.79 -13.30 -2.00
C LEU A 25 2.05 -13.81 -2.71
N VAL A 26 3.20 -13.23 -2.39
CA VAL A 26 4.48 -13.59 -3.01
C VAL A 26 4.94 -14.98 -2.56
N GLY A 27 4.86 -15.28 -1.25
CA GLY A 27 5.29 -16.57 -0.72
C GLY A 27 4.46 -17.76 -1.23
N LEU A 28 3.18 -17.56 -1.55
CA LEU A 28 2.33 -18.59 -2.14
C LEU A 28 2.43 -18.63 -3.68
N ALA A 29 2.69 -17.50 -4.33
CA ALA A 29 2.78 -17.43 -5.79
C ALA A 29 4.11 -17.95 -6.34
N ASP A 30 5.23 -17.69 -5.64
CA ASP A 30 6.55 -18.17 -6.05
C ASP A 30 7.40 -18.60 -4.83
N PRO A 31 7.43 -19.91 -4.54
CA PRO A 31 8.24 -20.46 -3.45
C PRO A 31 9.75 -20.26 -3.63
N ASN A 32 10.22 -19.95 -4.84
CA ASN A 32 11.63 -19.75 -5.15
C ASN A 32 12.04 -18.28 -5.12
N VAL A 33 11.13 -17.38 -4.73
CA VAL A 33 11.44 -15.96 -4.57
C VAL A 33 12.63 -15.79 -3.61
N GLY A 34 13.60 -14.97 -3.97
CA GLY A 34 14.72 -14.67 -3.08
C GLY A 34 14.21 -14.04 -1.78
N THR A 35 14.66 -14.55 -0.63
CA THR A 35 14.26 -14.06 0.71
C THR A 35 14.39 -12.55 0.84
N TRP A 36 15.44 -11.98 0.23
CA TRP A 36 15.66 -10.54 0.24
C TRP A 36 14.59 -9.75 -0.53
N VAL A 37 14.16 -10.25 -1.70
CA VAL A 37 13.09 -9.64 -2.50
C VAL A 37 11.77 -9.69 -1.75
N LEU A 38 11.47 -10.81 -1.07
CA LEU A 38 10.28 -10.95 -0.23
C LEU A 38 10.27 -9.93 0.91
N ILE A 39 11.38 -9.77 1.64
CA ILE A 39 11.50 -8.79 2.72
C ILE A 39 11.32 -7.37 2.18
N GLN A 40 11.96 -7.03 1.05
CA GLN A 40 11.81 -5.72 0.42
C GLN A 40 10.35 -5.44 0.04
N SER A 41 9.65 -6.42 -0.52
CA SER A 41 8.25 -6.25 -0.92
C SER A 41 7.33 -6.06 0.30
N ILE A 42 7.50 -6.87 1.35
CA ILE A 42 6.75 -6.74 2.60
C ILE A 42 6.97 -5.36 3.22
N LEU A 43 8.22 -4.90 3.29
CA LEU A 43 8.56 -3.58 3.84
C LEU A 43 7.99 -2.45 2.98
N PHE A 44 8.02 -2.60 1.66
CA PHE A 44 7.40 -1.65 0.74
C PHE A 44 5.90 -1.53 1.01
N TRP A 45 5.16 -2.64 1.04
CA TRP A 45 3.71 -2.62 1.25
C TRP A 45 3.31 -2.16 2.65
N PHE A 46 4.10 -2.51 3.67
CA PHE A 46 3.97 -1.94 5.00
C PHE A 46 4.11 -0.41 4.99
N SER A 47 5.17 0.09 4.35
CA SER A 47 5.47 1.52 4.28
C SER A 47 4.41 2.24 3.46
N CYS A 48 3.97 1.67 2.34
CA CYS A 48 2.90 2.18 1.50
C CYS A 48 1.61 2.34 2.32
N GLY A 49 1.12 1.26 2.95
CA GLY A 49 -0.10 1.29 3.76
C GLY A 49 -0.04 2.31 4.90
N THR A 50 1.13 2.46 5.54
CA THR A 50 1.35 3.44 6.60
C THR A 50 1.33 4.88 6.06
N ILE A 51 2.12 5.17 5.03
CA ILE A 51 2.28 6.53 4.47
C ILE A 51 0.97 7.02 3.88
N VAL A 52 0.33 6.24 3.01
CA VAL A 52 -0.93 6.69 2.36
C VAL A 52 -2.06 6.88 3.37
N THR A 53 -2.02 6.16 4.49
CA THR A 53 -2.95 6.36 5.62
C THR A 53 -2.68 7.66 6.36
N LEU A 54 -1.42 8.11 6.46
CA LEU A 54 -1.07 9.34 7.17
C LEU A 54 -1.21 10.59 6.29
N THR A 55 -1.07 10.43 4.97
CA THR A 55 -1.23 11.51 3.99
C THR A 55 -2.67 12.05 3.98
N GLU A 56 -2.79 13.37 4.08
CA GLU A 56 -4.06 14.09 3.93
C GLU A 56 -3.98 14.95 2.66
N THR A 57 -5.03 14.91 1.85
CA THR A 57 -5.08 15.63 0.57
C THR A 57 -6.32 16.50 0.42
N GLY A 58 -7.14 16.63 1.46
CA GLY A 58 -8.42 17.36 1.42
C GLY A 58 -9.54 16.63 0.67
N PHE A 59 -9.24 15.54 -0.03
CA PHE A 59 -10.21 14.69 -0.73
C PHE A 59 -10.75 13.55 0.16
N SER A 60 -11.66 12.76 -0.39
CA SER A 60 -12.11 11.51 0.25
C SER A 60 -10.91 10.59 0.53
N LYS A 61 -10.83 10.10 1.77
CA LYS A 61 -9.69 9.29 2.24
C LYS A 61 -9.48 8.05 1.37
N PHE A 62 -10.56 7.41 0.95
CA PHE A 62 -10.51 6.23 0.08
C PHE A 62 -9.83 6.52 -1.27
N TRP A 63 -10.29 7.56 -1.96
CA TRP A 63 -9.73 7.95 -3.26
C TRP A 63 -8.30 8.43 -3.15
N SER A 64 -7.99 9.19 -2.09
CA SER A 64 -6.60 9.59 -1.81
C SER A 64 -5.71 8.36 -1.62
N VAL A 65 -6.11 7.41 -0.77
CA VAL A 65 -5.32 6.20 -0.54
C VAL A 65 -5.13 5.42 -1.84
N LEU A 66 -6.18 5.25 -2.64
CA LEU A 66 -6.13 4.51 -3.89
C LEU A 66 -5.14 5.15 -4.89
N ILE A 67 -5.24 6.46 -5.12
CA ILE A 67 -4.34 7.19 -6.04
C ILE A 67 -2.90 7.18 -5.52
N PHE A 68 -2.69 7.43 -4.23
CA PHE A 68 -1.33 7.45 -3.67
C PHE A 68 -0.68 6.07 -3.65
N THR A 69 -1.47 5.00 -3.55
CA THR A 69 -0.95 3.63 -3.67
C THR A 69 -0.38 3.39 -5.06
N GLU A 70 -1.07 3.83 -6.12
CA GLU A 70 -0.54 3.77 -7.49
C GLU A 70 0.74 4.60 -7.64
N ILE A 71 0.76 5.81 -7.09
CA ILE A 71 1.94 6.70 -7.15
C ILE A 71 3.15 6.05 -6.47
N MET A 72 2.94 5.45 -5.30
CA MET A 72 3.98 4.73 -4.55
C MET A 72 4.49 3.51 -5.31
N ASN A 73 3.67 2.90 -6.18
CA ASN A 73 4.04 1.76 -7.01
C ASN A 73 4.73 2.12 -8.34
N LEU A 74 4.78 3.40 -8.73
CA LEU A 74 5.46 3.82 -9.97
C LEU A 74 6.91 3.33 -10.11
N PRO A 75 7.76 3.33 -9.06
CA PRO A 75 9.11 2.78 -9.17
C PRO A 75 9.12 1.30 -9.58
N TRP A 76 8.17 0.51 -9.08
CA TRP A 76 8.02 -0.90 -9.44
C TRP A 76 7.55 -1.07 -10.88
N PHE A 77 6.62 -0.23 -11.35
CA PHE A 77 6.19 -0.26 -12.75
C PHE A 77 7.38 0.05 -13.68
N ILE A 78 8.21 1.03 -13.33
CA ILE A 78 9.40 1.36 -14.13
C ILE A 78 10.39 0.17 -14.12
N ALA A 79 10.69 -0.38 -12.95
CA ALA A 79 11.69 -1.45 -12.79
C ALA A 79 11.27 -2.78 -13.41
N LEU A 80 9.99 -3.15 -13.32
CA LEU A 80 9.48 -4.47 -13.73
C LEU A 80 8.85 -4.48 -15.12
N VAL A 81 8.44 -3.32 -15.64
CA VAL A 81 7.75 -3.22 -16.93
C VAL A 81 8.55 -2.39 -17.92
N VAL A 82 8.85 -1.13 -17.58
CA VAL A 82 9.39 -0.17 -18.56
C VAL A 82 10.83 -0.50 -18.93
N ILE A 83 11.71 -0.74 -17.95
CA ILE A 83 13.12 -1.07 -18.17
C ILE A 83 13.28 -2.42 -18.90
N PRO A 84 12.64 -3.52 -18.46
CA PRO A 84 12.78 -4.82 -19.14
C PRO A 84 11.92 -4.96 -20.40
N GLY A 85 11.03 -4.01 -20.70
CA GLY A 85 10.13 -4.04 -21.86
C GLY A 85 8.93 -4.99 -21.73
N ASN A 86 8.60 -5.45 -20.53
CA ASN A 86 7.54 -6.43 -20.27
C ASN A 86 6.14 -5.81 -20.09
N TYR A 87 5.65 -5.10 -21.11
CA TYR A 87 4.37 -4.37 -21.05
C TYR A 87 3.14 -5.24 -20.73
N SER A 88 3.21 -6.55 -20.97
CA SER A 88 2.17 -7.50 -20.57
C SER A 88 1.93 -7.54 -19.06
N HIS A 89 2.94 -7.19 -18.24
CA HIS A 89 2.84 -7.19 -16.78
C HIS A 89 2.23 -5.89 -16.22
N LEU A 90 2.07 -4.85 -17.04
CA LEU A 90 1.58 -3.54 -16.58
C LEU A 90 0.16 -3.62 -15.99
N ILE A 91 -0.75 -4.24 -16.74
CA ILE A 91 -2.16 -4.35 -16.33
C ILE A 91 -2.27 -5.17 -15.03
N PRO A 92 -1.66 -6.37 -14.92
CA PRO A 92 -1.65 -7.11 -13.65
C PRO A 92 -1.12 -6.29 -12.47
N LEU A 93 -0.04 -5.52 -12.65
CA LEU A 93 0.55 -4.70 -11.59
C LEU A 93 -0.37 -3.56 -11.14
N ILE A 94 -1.00 -2.86 -12.09
CA ILE A 94 -2.00 -1.83 -11.76
C ILE A 94 -3.18 -2.45 -11.03
N VAL A 95 -3.71 -3.58 -11.52
CA VAL A 95 -4.85 -4.26 -10.88
C VAL A 95 -4.49 -4.71 -9.46
N ALA A 96 -3.30 -5.28 -9.25
CA ALA A 96 -2.82 -5.66 -7.92
C ALA A 96 -2.72 -4.43 -7.00
N SER A 97 -2.13 -3.34 -7.49
CA SER A 97 -2.01 -2.10 -6.73
C SER A 97 -3.37 -1.50 -6.37
N LEU A 98 -4.34 -1.53 -7.27
CA LEU A 98 -5.71 -1.08 -7.02
C LEU A 98 -6.43 -1.94 -5.97
N ILE A 99 -6.21 -3.26 -5.98
CA ILE A 99 -6.76 -4.17 -4.96
C ILE A 99 -6.21 -3.81 -3.59
N PHE A 100 -4.89 -3.69 -3.45
CA PHE A 100 -4.27 -3.31 -2.18
C PHE A 100 -4.69 -1.91 -1.74
N GLY A 101 -4.69 -0.93 -2.65
CA GLY A 101 -5.15 0.43 -2.38
C GLY A 101 -6.60 0.48 -1.90
N SER A 102 -7.48 -0.33 -2.49
CA SER A 102 -8.88 -0.46 -2.07
C SER A 102 -8.99 -1.07 -0.67
N ILE A 103 -8.17 -2.07 -0.34
CA ILE A 103 -8.15 -2.69 0.99
C ILE A 103 -7.65 -1.69 2.03
N ILE A 104 -6.54 -1.00 1.78
CA ILE A 104 -5.99 0.03 2.66
C ILE A 104 -7.02 1.16 2.86
N GLY A 105 -7.70 1.59 1.79
CA GLY A 105 -8.76 2.59 1.83
C GLY A 105 -9.97 2.14 2.62
N GLY A 106 -10.41 0.89 2.43
CA GLY A 106 -11.50 0.27 3.17
C GLY A 106 -11.19 0.14 4.65
N LEU A 107 -9.97 -0.28 5.01
CA LEU A 107 -9.51 -0.37 6.40
C LEU A 107 -9.46 1.01 7.07
N ASN A 108 -9.08 2.06 6.33
CA ASN A 108 -9.13 3.42 6.85
C ASN A 108 -10.55 3.85 7.25
N ILE A 109 -11.55 3.48 6.44
CA ILE A 109 -12.95 3.75 6.75
C ILE A 109 -13.41 2.89 7.94
N LEU A 110 -13.10 1.59 7.91
CA LEU A 110 -13.51 0.63 8.95
C LEU A 110 -12.95 0.99 10.33
N LEU A 111 -11.68 1.36 10.40
CA LEU A 111 -11.00 1.76 11.63
C LEU A 111 -11.30 3.21 12.05
N LYS A 112 -12.14 3.92 11.28
CA LYS A 112 -12.50 5.33 11.49
C LYS A 112 -11.24 6.20 11.71
N THR A 113 -10.25 6.04 10.84
CA THR A 113 -8.97 6.77 10.97
C THR A 113 -9.23 8.28 11.00
N PRO A 114 -8.84 8.98 12.08
CA PRO A 114 -9.10 10.40 12.20
C PRO A 114 -8.39 11.20 11.11
N ARG A 115 -9.02 12.28 10.66
CA ARG A 115 -8.35 13.27 9.81
C ARG A 115 -7.57 14.23 10.69
N LEU A 116 -6.48 14.78 10.16
CA LEU A 116 -5.83 15.93 10.78
C LEU A 116 -6.77 17.12 10.63
N GLU A 117 -7.26 17.67 11.74
CA GLU A 117 -7.91 18.98 11.72
C GLU A 117 -6.85 20.01 11.33
N THR A 118 -6.89 20.46 10.07
CA THR A 118 -6.18 21.66 9.66
C THR A 118 -6.83 22.83 10.39
N LYS A 119 -6.17 23.31 11.45
CA LYS A 119 -6.46 24.62 12.05
C LYS A 119 -6.20 25.73 11.04
#